data_AF-A0A938EZ00-F1
#
_entry.id   AF-A0A938EZ00-F1
#
_cell.length_a   1.000
_cell.length_b   1.000
_cell.length_c   1.000
_cell.angle_alpha   90.00
_cell.angle_beta   90.00
_cell.angle_gamma   90.00
#
_symmetry.space_group_name_H-M   'P 1'
#
loop_
_entity.id
_entity.type
_entity.pdbx_description
1 polymer ?
#
loop_
_entity_poly.entity_id
_entity_poly.type
_entity_poly.pdbx_seq_one_letter_code
_entity_poly.pdbx_strand_id
1 'polypeptide(L)'
;MVQFKTGCPGQNTAYLKDFNTNIVQCSKCGYEIEFFSDERKVKCPKCHTNVFKVKPQIIDYMDGKVVFYESEKSCLDWCGACLDKKDYADILKNNERIESKKEDLKRLISTIDKKDKEAIEFLIDAFRKSINHSKLFNPKVFDILQKTKPDLFKRIRSYYTNFLNNPAP
;
A
#
# COMPACT_ATOMS: atom_id res chain seq x y z
N MET A 1 -7.52 23.35 -2.03
CA MET A 1 -6.15 23.62 -1.54
C MET A 1 -6.27 24.13 -0.12
N VAL A 2 -5.69 23.45 0.87
CA VAL A 2 -5.76 23.89 2.27
C VAL A 2 -4.62 24.88 2.52
N GLN A 3 -4.98 26.15 2.73
CA GLN A 3 -4.04 27.20 3.15
C GLN A 3 -3.77 27.08 4.65
N PHE A 4 -2.54 26.73 5.03
CA PHE A 4 -2.08 26.89 6.40
C PHE A 4 -1.49 28.29 6.58
N LYS A 5 -1.97 28.99 7.62
CA LYS A 5 -1.37 30.22 8.14
C LYS A 5 -0.02 29.86 8.78
N THR A 6 1.06 30.13 8.05
CA THR A 6 2.46 30.32 8.48
C THR A 6 3.15 29.17 9.23
N GLY A 7 4.06 28.47 8.53
CA GLY A 7 5.14 27.66 9.13
C GLY A 7 5.32 26.28 8.48
N CYS A 8 6.57 25.87 8.19
CA CYS A 8 6.87 24.50 7.76
C CYS A 8 6.63 23.54 8.94
N PRO A 9 5.88 22.44 8.79
CA PRO A 9 5.61 21.49 9.88
C PRO A 9 6.90 20.90 10.46
N GLY A 10 7.93 20.71 9.62
CA GLY A 10 9.24 20.23 10.04
C GLY A 10 10.01 21.21 10.94
N GLN A 11 9.59 22.47 11.04
CA GLN A 11 10.16 23.46 11.98
C GLN A 11 9.40 23.50 13.31
N ASN A 12 8.26 22.81 13.42
CA ASN A 12 7.49 22.75 14.65
C ASN A 12 7.63 21.34 15.25
N THR A 13 8.42 21.25 16.32
CA THR A 13 8.74 20.02 17.05
C THR A 13 7.51 19.32 17.63
N ALA A 14 6.36 20.00 17.74
CA ALA A 14 5.09 19.39 18.12
C ALA A 14 4.56 18.35 17.11
N TYR A 15 5.03 18.40 15.85
CA TYR A 15 4.68 17.44 14.80
C TYR A 15 5.75 16.36 14.57
N LEU A 16 6.88 16.41 15.29
CA LEU A 16 7.87 15.33 15.32
C LEU A 16 7.41 14.28 16.34
N LYS A 17 6.35 13.55 16.01
CA LYS A 17 5.88 12.41 16.80
C LYS A 17 6.23 11.12 16.08
N ASP A 18 6.69 10.14 16.86
CA ASP A 18 7.13 8.81 16.47
C ASP A 18 8.36 8.72 15.53
N PHE A 19 9.51 8.44 16.15
CA PHE A 19 10.74 7.98 15.48
C PHE A 19 10.71 6.48 15.16
N ASN A 20 9.52 5.91 14.98
CA ASN A 20 9.39 4.49 14.72
C ASN A 20 9.87 4.18 13.31
N THR A 21 10.88 3.31 13.22
CA THR A 21 11.34 2.80 11.94
C THR A 21 10.34 1.80 11.39
N ASN A 22 10.09 1.88 10.08
CA ASN A 22 9.15 0.99 9.40
C ASN A 22 9.95 0.05 8.49
N ILE A 23 9.79 -1.25 8.69
CA ILE A 23 10.41 -2.24 7.81
C ILE A 23 9.49 -2.49 6.61
N VAL A 24 10.01 -2.25 5.41
CA VAL A 24 9.29 -2.42 4.14
C VAL A 24 10.07 -3.38 3.24
N GLN A 25 9.40 -4.41 2.73
CA GLN A 25 10.03 -5.34 1.79
C GLN A 25 10.13 -4.75 0.37
N CYS A 26 11.31 -4.89 -0.23
CA CYS A 26 11.55 -4.52 -1.61
C CYS A 26 10.69 -5.37 -2.56
N SER A 27 9.86 -4.71 -3.36
CA SER A 27 8.95 -5.38 -4.30
C SER A 27 9.66 -6.21 -5.37
N LYS A 28 10.92 -5.92 -5.69
CA LYS A 28 11.69 -6.62 -6.72
C LYS A 28 12.43 -7.84 -6.16
N CYS A 29 13.11 -7.70 -5.03
CA CYS A 29 14.02 -8.74 -4.52
C CYS A 29 13.64 -9.31 -3.15
N GLY A 30 12.63 -8.74 -2.48
CA GLY A 30 12.18 -9.17 -1.15
C GLY A 30 13.07 -8.75 0.02
N TYR A 31 14.16 -8.00 -0.22
CA TYR A 31 15.02 -7.49 0.85
C TYR A 31 14.25 -6.53 1.77
N GLU A 32 14.38 -6.70 3.07
CA GLU A 32 13.76 -5.84 4.09
C GLU A 32 14.55 -4.55 4.23
N ILE A 33 13.86 -3.42 4.06
CA ILE A 33 14.47 -2.10 4.12
C ILE A 33 13.82 -1.33 5.24
N GLU A 34 14.66 -0.85 6.15
CA GLU A 34 14.25 0.07 7.20
C GLU A 34 14.04 1.46 6.61
N PHE A 35 12.91 2.09 6.95
CA PHE A 35 12.61 3.48 6.64
C PHE A 35 12.60 4.29 7.94
N PHE A 36 13.37 5.37 7.96
CA PHE A 36 13.26 6.39 9.01
C PHE A 36 11.98 7.22 8.87
N SER A 37 11.62 7.96 9.91
CA SER A 37 10.36 8.73 9.96
C SER A 37 10.26 9.77 8.84
N ASP A 38 11.39 10.38 8.50
CA ASP A 38 11.58 11.42 7.49
C ASP A 38 11.85 10.89 6.07
N GLU A 39 12.14 9.59 5.91
CA GLU A 39 12.34 8.99 4.60
C GLU A 39 11.02 8.65 3.90
N ARG A 40 10.92 8.96 2.61
CA ARG A 40 9.76 8.59 1.77
C ARG A 40 10.11 7.66 0.64
N LYS A 41 11.38 7.63 0.29
CA LYS A 41 11.94 6.84 -0.81
C LYS A 41 13.36 6.51 -0.44
N VAL A 42 13.72 5.25 -0.63
CA VAL A 42 15.08 4.75 -0.45
C VAL A 42 15.42 3.82 -1.61
N LYS A 43 16.70 3.67 -1.94
CA LYS A 43 17.14 2.65 -2.89
C LYS A 43 17.39 1.35 -2.15
N CYS A 44 16.80 0.26 -2.62
CA CYS A 44 17.09 -1.06 -2.08
C CYS A 44 18.60 -1.34 -2.17
N PRO A 45 19.28 -1.70 -1.07
CA PRO A 45 20.73 -1.93 -1.09
C PRO A 45 21.12 -3.16 -1.93
N LYS A 46 20.21 -4.14 -2.07
CA LYS A 46 20.47 -5.39 -2.82
C LYS A 46 20.28 -5.27 -4.32
N CYS A 47 19.27 -4.52 -4.78
CA CYS A 47 18.88 -4.49 -6.19
C CYS A 47 18.71 -3.08 -6.78
N HIS A 48 19.03 -2.05 -5.99
CA HIS A 48 19.01 -0.63 -6.32
C HIS A 48 17.69 -0.08 -6.86
N THR A 49 16.61 -0.85 -6.73
CA THR A 49 15.26 -0.42 -7.11
C THR A 49 14.75 0.55 -6.07
N ASN A 50 14.07 1.60 -6.51
CA ASN A 50 13.41 2.55 -5.62
C ASN A 50 12.31 1.82 -4.83
N VAL A 51 12.36 1.94 -3.52
CA VAL A 51 11.33 1.48 -2.60
C VAL A 51 10.74 2.72 -1.95
N PHE A 52 9.43 2.74 -1.83
CA PHE A 52 8.69 3.88 -1.30
C PHE A 52 8.16 3.53 0.07
N LYS A 53 8.24 4.48 1.00
CA LYS A 53 7.56 4.36 2.29
C LYS A 53 6.07 4.39 1.99
N VAL A 54 5.41 3.30 2.33
CA VAL A 54 3.96 3.26 2.25
C VAL A 54 3.44 3.60 3.62
N LYS A 55 2.52 4.54 3.68
CA LYS A 55 1.81 4.83 4.92
C LYS A 55 1.17 3.55 5.46
N PRO A 56 1.30 3.23 6.75
CA PRO A 56 0.53 2.15 7.34
C PRO A 56 -0.95 2.47 7.14
N GLN A 57 -1.57 1.81 6.16
CA GLN A 57 -2.97 2.05 5.86
C GLN A 57 -3.81 1.19 6.78
N ILE A 58 -4.69 1.82 7.52
CA ILE A 58 -5.73 1.09 8.24
C ILE A 58 -6.73 0.71 7.17
N ILE A 59 -6.74 -0.58 6.83
CA ILE A 59 -7.71 -1.19 5.92
C ILE A 59 -8.68 -1.94 6.80
N ASP A 60 -9.95 -1.54 6.76
CA ASP A 60 -11.02 -2.21 7.48
C ASP A 60 -12.09 -2.73 6.51
N TYR A 61 -12.89 -3.68 6.97
CA TYR A 61 -14.00 -4.26 6.22
C TYR A 61 -15.29 -4.10 7.01
N MET A 62 -16.13 -3.15 6.57
CA MET A 62 -17.39 -2.81 7.23
C MET A 62 -18.54 -2.84 6.21
N ASP A 63 -19.67 -3.43 6.60
CA ASP A 63 -20.92 -3.48 5.82
C ASP A 63 -20.79 -4.02 4.39
N GLY A 64 -19.80 -4.89 4.14
CA GLY A 64 -19.55 -5.45 2.82
C GLY A 64 -18.62 -4.62 1.94
N LYS A 65 -17.90 -3.64 2.51
CA LYS A 65 -17.02 -2.74 1.76
C LYS A 65 -15.68 -2.60 2.48
N VAL A 66 -14.63 -2.41 1.68
CA VAL A 66 -13.31 -2.06 2.20
C VAL A 66 -13.23 -0.56 2.38
N VAL A 67 -12.85 -0.14 3.59
CA VAL A 67 -12.60 1.25 3.94
C VAL A 67 -11.10 1.43 4.17
N PHE A 68 -10.56 2.51 3.59
CA PHE A 68 -9.18 2.92 3.81
C PHE A 68 -9.18 4.19 4.64
N TYR A 69 -8.50 4.19 5.77
CA TYR A 69 -8.27 5.39 6.56
C TYR A 69 -6.87 5.93 6.29
N GLU A 70 -6.76 7.26 6.21
CA GLU A 70 -5.46 7.91 6.15
C GLU A 70 -4.77 7.79 7.52
N SER A 71 -3.50 7.38 7.52
CA SER A 71 -2.64 7.60 8.67
C SER A 71 -2.27 9.08 8.78
N GLU A 72 -1.69 9.46 9.92
CA GLU A 72 -1.14 10.81 10.08
C GLU A 72 -0.22 11.20 8.92
N LYS A 73 -0.36 12.45 8.50
CA LYS A 73 0.43 13.03 7.41
C LYS A 73 1.76 13.51 7.96
N SER A 74 2.85 13.10 7.33
CA SER A 74 4.18 13.65 7.56
C SER A 74 4.33 15.04 6.93
N CYS A 75 5.37 15.79 7.29
CA CYS A 75 5.71 17.07 6.66
C CYS A 75 5.82 16.96 5.13
N LEU A 76 6.34 15.83 4.63
CA LEU A 76 6.50 15.52 3.21
C LEU A 76 5.18 15.21 2.48
N ASP A 77 4.08 14.98 3.21
CA ASP A 77 2.73 14.93 2.61
C ASP A 77 2.13 16.31 2.38
N TRP A 78 2.65 17.33 3.07
CA TRP A 78 2.10 18.69 3.01
C TRP A 78 2.84 19.54 1.99
N CYS A 79 4.17 19.39 1.88
CA CYS A 79 4.95 20.01 0.82
C CYS A 79 6.17 19.18 0.41
N GLY A 80 6.52 19.24 -0.88
CA GLY A 80 7.72 18.62 -1.45
C GLY A 80 8.94 19.53 -1.51
N ALA A 81 8.91 20.69 -0.82
CA ALA A 81 9.95 21.72 -0.96
C ALA A 81 11.34 21.26 -0.50
N CYS A 82 11.40 20.26 0.40
CA CYS A 82 12.64 19.65 0.89
C CYS A 82 13.09 18.43 0.08
N LEU A 83 12.35 18.07 -0.98
CA LEU A 83 12.69 16.96 -1.87
C LEU A 83 13.21 17.51 -3.19
N ASP A 84 14.13 16.78 -3.83
CA ASP A 84 14.45 17.07 -5.21
C ASP A 84 13.23 16.82 -6.10
N LYS A 85 13.15 17.57 -7.22
CA LYS A 85 11.98 17.52 -8.11
C LYS A 85 11.71 16.12 -8.65
N LYS A 86 12.75 15.31 -8.86
CA LYS A 86 12.62 13.96 -9.41
C LYS A 86 12.06 13.01 -8.37
N ASP A 87 12.56 13.04 -7.14
CA ASP A 87 12.03 12.21 -6.05
C ASP A 87 10.60 12.59 -5.71
N TYR A 88 10.26 13.88 -5.71
CA TYR A 88 8.89 14.33 -5.51
C TYR A 88 7.94 13.77 -6.60
N ALA A 89 8.34 13.84 -7.88
CA ALA A 89 7.56 13.26 -8.98
C ALA A 89 7.40 11.74 -8.86
N ASP A 90 8.47 11.02 -8.49
CA ASP A 90 8.42 9.58 -8.25
C ASP A 90 7.44 9.21 -7.13
N ILE A 91 7.42 9.99 -6.04
CA ILE A 91 6.50 9.79 -4.91
C ILE A 91 5.05 10.03 -5.33
N LEU A 92 4.77 11.11 -6.08
CA LEU A 92 3.43 11.39 -6.59
C LEU A 92 2.93 10.25 -7.47
N LYS A 93 3.75 9.79 -8.42
CA LYS A 93 3.41 8.66 -9.30
C LYS A 93 3.17 7.36 -8.51
N ASN A 94 3.95 7.12 -7.46
CA ASN A 94 3.72 5.96 -6.60
C ASN A 94 2.40 6.08 -5.81
N ASN A 95 2.04 7.27 -5.33
CA ASN A 95 0.77 7.50 -4.65
C ASN A 95 -0.42 7.26 -5.59
N GLU A 96 -0.39 7.80 -6.82
CA GLU A 96 -1.43 7.56 -7.84
C GLU A 96 -1.62 6.05 -8.10
N ARG A 97 -0.52 5.31 -8.22
CA ARG A 97 -0.54 3.86 -8.39
C ARG A 97 -1.16 3.15 -7.19
N ILE A 98 -0.88 3.60 -5.96
CA ILE A 98 -1.48 3.03 -4.75
C ILE A 98 -2.99 3.31 -4.74
N GLU A 99 -3.42 4.53 -5.05
CA GLU A 99 -4.86 4.86 -5.11
C GLU A 99 -5.59 4.01 -6.17
N SER A 100 -5.03 3.87 -7.37
CA SER A 100 -5.59 2.96 -8.40
C SER A 100 -5.72 1.53 -7.88
N LYS A 101 -4.71 1.02 -7.17
CA LYS A 101 -4.76 -0.32 -6.56
C LYS A 101 -5.82 -0.45 -5.47
N LYS A 102 -6.10 0.60 -4.69
CA LYS A 102 -7.19 0.58 -3.69
C LYS A 102 -8.54 0.41 -4.36
N GLU A 103 -8.78 1.13 -5.45
CA GLU A 103 -10.04 1.01 -6.19
C GLU A 103 -10.18 -0.39 -6.80
N ASP A 104 -9.10 -0.97 -7.31
CA ASP A 104 -9.07 -2.36 -7.74
C ASP A 104 -9.39 -3.34 -6.59
N LEU A 105 -8.83 -3.12 -5.40
CA LEU A 105 -9.14 -3.96 -4.23
C LEU A 105 -10.61 -3.83 -3.81
N LYS A 106 -11.16 -2.62 -3.76
CA LYS A 106 -12.58 -2.37 -3.45
C LYS A 106 -13.47 -3.10 -4.45
N ARG A 107 -13.18 -2.97 -5.74
CA ARG A 107 -13.92 -3.64 -6.81
C ARG A 107 -13.85 -5.16 -6.65
N LEU A 108 -12.65 -5.72 -6.47
CA LEU A 108 -12.48 -7.16 -6.24
C LEU A 108 -13.31 -7.63 -5.05
N ILE A 109 -13.18 -7.02 -3.88
CA ILE A 109 -13.89 -7.45 -2.67
C ILE A 109 -15.40 -7.29 -2.81
N SER A 110 -15.88 -6.30 -3.57
CA SER A 110 -17.32 -6.14 -3.84
C SER A 110 -17.94 -7.30 -4.64
N THR A 111 -17.12 -8.10 -5.34
CA THR A 111 -17.58 -9.28 -6.09
C THR A 111 -17.61 -10.57 -5.26
N ILE A 112 -17.08 -10.53 -4.04
CA ILE A 112 -16.96 -11.69 -3.16
C ILE A 112 -18.23 -11.80 -2.32
N ASP A 113 -18.67 -13.04 -2.05
CA ASP A 113 -19.74 -13.27 -1.09
C ASP A 113 -19.33 -12.73 0.28
N LYS A 114 -20.15 -11.84 0.84
CA LYS A 114 -19.91 -11.21 2.15
C LYS A 114 -19.74 -12.24 3.29
N LYS A 115 -20.22 -13.47 3.11
CA LYS A 115 -20.06 -14.59 4.05
C LYS A 115 -18.67 -15.23 4.00
N ASP A 116 -17.93 -15.12 2.89
CA ASP A 116 -16.57 -15.66 2.75
C ASP A 116 -15.54 -14.70 3.38
N LYS A 117 -15.65 -14.52 4.70
CA LYS A 117 -14.78 -13.64 5.49
C LYS A 117 -13.30 -14.03 5.36
N GLU A 118 -13.01 -15.32 5.29
CA GLU A 118 -11.64 -15.84 5.15
C GLU A 118 -10.98 -15.36 3.85
N ALA A 119 -11.71 -15.37 2.73
CA ALA A 119 -11.21 -14.85 1.46
C ALA A 119 -10.93 -13.35 1.51
N ILE A 120 -11.84 -12.59 2.14
CA ILE A 120 -11.73 -11.13 2.24
C ILE A 120 -10.54 -10.74 3.11
N GLU A 121 -10.41 -11.34 4.29
CA GLU A 121 -9.29 -11.11 5.21
C GLU A 121 -7.95 -11.45 4.54
N PHE A 122 -7.89 -12.57 3.81
CA PHE A 122 -6.69 -12.94 3.06
C PHE A 122 -6.33 -11.88 2.00
N LEU A 123 -7.29 -11.39 1.22
CA LEU A 123 -7.02 -10.41 0.17
C LEU A 123 -6.58 -9.06 0.75
N ILE A 124 -7.14 -8.65 1.88
CA ILE A 124 -6.70 -7.45 2.60
C ILE A 124 -5.25 -7.61 3.06
N ASP A 125 -4.90 -8.73 3.69
CA ASP A 125 -3.52 -8.99 4.12
C ASP A 125 -2.54 -9.10 2.93
N ALA A 126 -2.95 -9.82 1.88
CA ALA A 126 -2.18 -9.93 0.64
C ALA A 126 -1.95 -8.56 0.01
N PHE A 127 -2.95 -7.67 0.02
CA PHE A 127 -2.83 -6.31 -0.47
C PHE A 127 -1.82 -5.50 0.35
N ARG A 128 -1.90 -5.55 1.69
CA ARG A 128 -0.94 -4.87 2.59
C ARG A 128 0.50 -5.27 2.26
N LYS A 129 0.77 -6.57 2.11
CA LYS A 129 2.08 -7.11 1.74
C LYS A 129 2.52 -6.77 0.32
N SER A 130 1.55 -6.46 -0.55
CA SER A 130 1.76 -6.21 -1.96
C SER A 130 1.68 -4.74 -2.34
N ILE A 131 1.52 -3.82 -1.39
CA ILE A 131 1.20 -2.42 -1.69
C ILE A 131 2.25 -1.77 -2.60
N ASN A 132 3.54 -2.05 -2.34
CA ASN A 132 4.66 -1.60 -3.18
C ASN A 132 4.90 -2.44 -4.43
N HIS A 133 4.27 -3.61 -4.55
CA HIS A 133 4.39 -4.48 -5.72
C HIS A 133 3.69 -3.87 -6.94
N SER A 134 4.24 -4.07 -8.13
CA SER A 134 3.72 -3.47 -9.38
C SER A 134 2.30 -3.90 -9.72
N LYS A 135 1.98 -5.18 -9.45
CA LYS A 135 0.63 -5.76 -9.57
C LYS A 135 -0.21 -5.53 -8.30
N LEU A 136 -1.52 -5.82 -8.38
CA LEU A 136 -2.43 -5.77 -7.23
C LEU A 136 -1.91 -6.63 -6.06
N PHE A 137 -1.52 -7.87 -6.38
CA PHE A 137 -0.91 -8.81 -5.45
C PHE A 137 0.46 -9.27 -5.92
N ASN A 138 1.36 -9.53 -4.97
CA ASN A 138 2.62 -10.21 -5.18
C ASN A 138 2.33 -11.70 -5.46
N PRO A 139 2.75 -12.26 -6.60
CA PRO A 139 2.48 -13.66 -6.96
C PRO A 139 2.89 -14.67 -5.89
N LYS A 140 3.97 -14.39 -5.16
CA LYS A 140 4.46 -15.27 -4.08
C LYS A 140 3.43 -15.51 -2.98
N VAL A 141 2.52 -14.56 -2.75
CA VAL A 141 1.44 -14.69 -1.76
C VAL A 141 0.48 -15.81 -2.15
N PHE A 142 0.21 -15.97 -3.45
CA PHE A 142 -0.61 -17.06 -3.96
C PHE A 142 0.12 -18.41 -3.96
N ASP A 143 1.43 -18.42 -4.25
CA ASP A 143 2.24 -19.64 -4.16
C ASP A 143 2.25 -20.23 -2.74
N ILE A 144 2.33 -19.35 -1.73
CA ILE A 144 2.25 -19.75 -0.32
C ILE A 144 0.84 -20.24 0.00
N LEU A 145 -0.20 -19.51 -0.42
CA LEU A 145 -1.59 -19.90 -0.17
C LEU A 145 -1.93 -21.26 -0.78
N GLN A 146 -1.48 -21.54 -1.99
CA GLN A 146 -1.70 -22.81 -2.67
C GLN A 146 -1.15 -24.00 -1.86
N LYS A 147 0.00 -23.81 -1.20
CA LYS A 147 0.65 -24.85 -0.38
C LYS A 147 0.00 -25.00 0.99
N THR A 148 -0.44 -23.91 1.62
CA THR A 148 -0.92 -23.92 3.00
C THR A 148 -2.43 -24.10 3.13
N LYS A 149 -3.22 -23.53 2.21
CA LYS A 149 -4.68 -23.55 2.21
C LYS A 149 -5.22 -23.71 0.77
N PRO A 150 -5.14 -24.92 0.18
CA PRO A 150 -5.48 -25.15 -1.23
C PRO A 150 -6.95 -24.85 -1.57
N ASP A 151 -7.89 -25.06 -0.64
CA ASP A 151 -9.30 -24.76 -0.90
C ASP A 151 -9.58 -23.26 -0.88
N LEU A 152 -8.95 -22.51 0.04
CA LEU A 152 -9.00 -21.05 0.01
C LEU A 152 -8.37 -20.52 -1.28
N PHE A 153 -7.25 -21.09 -1.73
CA PHE A 153 -6.62 -20.75 -3.01
C PHE A 153 -7.58 -20.90 -4.20
N LYS A 154 -8.34 -22.01 -4.28
CA LYS A 154 -9.32 -22.21 -5.36
C LYS A 154 -10.38 -21.11 -5.38
N ARG A 155 -10.93 -20.75 -4.22
CA ARG A 155 -11.94 -19.67 -4.10
C ARG A 155 -11.36 -18.33 -4.51
N ILE A 156 -10.22 -17.96 -3.94
CA ILE A 156 -9.49 -16.72 -4.25
C ILE A 156 -9.16 -16.61 -5.74
N ARG A 157 -8.66 -17.71 -6.34
CA ARG A 157 -8.34 -17.75 -7.77
C ARG A 157 -9.59 -17.54 -8.62
N SER A 158 -10.72 -18.13 -8.25
CA SER A 158 -12.01 -17.92 -8.93
C SER A 158 -12.42 -16.45 -8.88
N TYR A 159 -12.46 -15.85 -7.69
CA TYR A 159 -12.80 -14.43 -7.52
C TYR A 159 -11.86 -13.50 -8.31
N TYR A 160 -10.55 -13.75 -8.23
CA TYR A 160 -9.57 -12.93 -8.93
C TYR A 160 -9.66 -13.06 -10.46
N THR A 161 -9.93 -14.27 -10.97
CA THR A 161 -10.12 -14.49 -12.42
C THR A 161 -11.37 -13.78 -12.92
N ASN A 162 -12.48 -13.87 -12.17
CA ASN A 162 -13.72 -13.17 -12.51
C ASN A 162 -13.53 -11.65 -12.51
N PHE A 163 -12.75 -11.13 -11.56
CA PHE A 163 -12.38 -9.71 -11.51
C PHE A 163 -11.55 -9.27 -12.73
N LEU A 164 -10.58 -10.08 -13.17
CA LEU A 164 -9.77 -9.77 -14.36
C LEU A 164 -10.58 -9.80 -15.66
N ASN A 165 -11.58 -10.68 -15.74
CA ASN A 165 -12.46 -10.81 -16.90
C ASN A 165 -13.53 -9.71 -16.98
N ASN A 166 -13.77 -8.97 -15.88
CA ASN A 166 -14.69 -7.84 -15.81
C ASN A 166 -13.92 -6.57 -15.40
N PRO A 167 -13.04 -6.03 -16.27
CA PRO A 167 -12.33 -4.79 -15.98
C PRO A 167 -13.33 -3.64 -15.82
N ALA A 168 -12.94 -2.60 -15.06
CA ALA A 168 -13.74 -1.39 -14.95
C ALA A 168 -14.00 -0.79 -16.35
N PRO A 169 -15.19 -0.21 -16.59
CA PRO A 169 -15.49 0.50 -17.84
C PRO A 169 -14.57 1.71 -18.06
#